data_AF-A0A8D2GKN8-F1
#
_entry.id   AF-A0A8D2GKN8-F1
#
_cell.length_a   1.000
_cell.length_b   1.000
_cell.length_c   1.000
_cell.angle_alpha   90.00
_cell.angle_beta   90.00
_cell.angle_gamma   90.00
#
_symmetry.space_group_name_H-M   'P 1'
#
loop_
_entity.id
_entity.type
_entity.pdbx_description
1 polymer ?
#
loop_
_entity_poly.entity_id
_entity_poly.type
_entity_poly.pdbx_seq_one_letter_code
_entity_poly.pdbx_strand_id
1 'polypeptide(L)' 'IPSIKLLSSDGEIFEVDVEIAKQSVTLKIMLEDLGMNDEGDNDPVPLTKELHASRKSR' A
#
# COMPACT_ATOMS: atom_id res chain seq x y z
N ILE A 1 15.43 -8.42 -1.98
CA ILE A 1 14.59 -7.89 -0.89
C ILE A 1 13.38 -7.29 -1.59
N PRO A 2 12.17 -7.86 -1.45
CA PRO A 2 10.97 -7.39 -2.13
C PRO A 2 10.62 -5.99 -1.63
N SER A 3 10.48 -5.03 -2.55
CA SER A 3 10.10 -3.65 -2.23
C SER A 3 8.72 -3.32 -2.79
N ILE A 4 8.04 -2.39 -2.13
CA ILE A 4 6.80 -1.80 -2.60
C ILE A 4 6.94 -0.29 -2.73
N LYS A 5 6.29 0.27 -3.75
CA LYS A 5 6.16 1.71 -3.97
C LYS A 5 4.88 2.23 -3.33
N LEU A 6 5.00 3.19 -2.44
CA LEU A 6 3.89 3.85 -1.76
C LEU A 6 3.78 5.29 -2.25
N LEU A 7 2.64 5.66 -2.84
CA LEU A 7 2.37 7.04 -3.28
C LEU A 7 1.74 7.82 -2.12
N SER A 8 2.44 8.84 -1.61
CA SER A 8 1.88 9.74 -0.59
C SER A 8 0.78 10.61 -1.17
N SER A 9 -0.04 11.17 -0.27
CA SER A 9 -1.07 12.14 -0.66
C SER A 9 -0.49 13.41 -1.32
N ASP A 10 0.80 13.68 -1.12
CA ASP A 10 1.51 14.82 -1.72
C ASP A 10 2.12 14.48 -3.10
N GLY A 11 1.90 13.25 -3.60
CA GLY A 11 2.39 12.79 -4.90
C GLY A 11 3.80 12.22 -4.89
N GLU A 12 4.42 12.03 -3.72
CA GLU A 12 5.76 11.45 -3.59
C GLU A 12 5.70 9.93 -3.54
N ILE A 13 6.64 9.26 -4.20
CA ILE A 13 6.73 7.79 -4.19
C ILE A 13 7.83 7.37 -3.20
N PHE A 14 7.44 6.55 -2.22
CA PHE A 14 8.33 5.95 -1.24
C PHE A 14 8.52 4.48 -1.56
N GLU A 15 9.75 4.09 -1.90
CA GLU A 15 10.09 2.68 -2.03
C GLU A 15 10.51 2.13 -0.67
N VAL A 16 9.73 1.20 -0.14
CA VAL A 16 9.96 0.59 1.17
C VAL A 16 10.03 -0.91 1.02
N ASP A 17 10.81 -1.56 1.87
CA ASP A 17 10.81 -3.02 1.94
C ASP A 17 9.45 -3.53 2.42
N VAL A 18 9.02 -4.65 1.85
CA VAL A 18 7.73 -5.28 2.18
C VAL A 18 7.67 -5.72 3.64
N GLU A 19 8.78 -6.21 4.23
CA GLU A 19 8.80 -6.58 5.65
C GLU A 19 8.66 -5.34 6.55
N ILE A 20 9.29 -4.23 6.18
CA ILE A 20 9.14 -2.93 6.87
C ILE A 20 7.69 -2.43 6.73
N ALA A 21 7.11 -2.47 5.54
CA ALA A 21 5.73 -2.05 5.31
C ALA A 21 4.73 -2.90 6.13
N LYS A 22 4.98 -4.20 6.25
CA LYS A 22 4.17 -5.15 7.06
C LYS A 22 4.21 -4.87 8.57
N GLN A 23 5.15 -4.07 9.07
CA GLN A 23 5.13 -3.63 10.48
C GLN A 23 3.96 -2.69 10.79
N SER A 24 3.46 -1.96 9.79
CA SER A 24 2.24 -1.18 9.93
C SER A 24 1.03 -2.09 9.74
N VAL A 25 0.19 -2.23 10.76
CA VAL A 25 -1.01 -3.09 10.72
C VAL A 25 -1.93 -2.69 9.57
N THR A 26 -2.11 -1.40 9.32
CA THR A 26 -2.95 -0.90 8.22
C THR A 26 -2.36 -1.26 6.86
N LEU A 27 -1.06 -1.05 6.66
CA LEU A 27 -0.42 -1.38 5.39
C LEU A 27 -0.39 -2.88 5.17
N LYS A 28 -0.10 -3.67 6.20
CA LYS A 28 -0.17 -5.14 6.12
C LYS A 28 -1.53 -5.61 5.58
N ILE A 29 -2.64 -5.11 6.13
CA ILE A 29 -3.99 -5.47 5.66
C ILE A 29 -4.19 -5.04 4.20
N MET A 30 -3.77 -3.83 3.83
CA MET A 30 -3.87 -3.37 2.44
C MET A 30 -3.04 -4.23 1.47
N LEU A 31 -1.83 -4.63 1.87
CA LEU A 31 -0.95 -5.49 1.06
C LEU A 31 -1.52 -6.89 0.88
N GLU A 32 -2.08 -7.47 1.95
CA GLU A 32 -2.75 -8.76 1.93
C GLU A 32 -4.04 -8.73 1.08
N ASP A 33 -4.81 -7.65 1.17
CA ASP A 33 -6.04 -7.43 0.37
C ASP A 33 -5.75 -7.25 -1.11
N LEU A 34 -4.65 -6.55 -1.45
CA LEU A 34 -4.20 -6.35 -2.82
C LEU A 34 -3.45 -7.56 -3.41
N GLY A 35 -3.14 -8.59 -2.60
CA GLY A 35 -2.37 -9.76 -3.04
C GLY A 35 -0.93 -9.43 -3.46
N MET A 36 -0.36 -8.33 -2.95
CA MET A 36 0.96 -7.81 -3.30
C MET A 36 2.06 -8.53 -2.52
N ASN A 37 2.12 -9.84 -2.69
CA ASN A 37 2.93 -10.72 -1.86
C ASN A 37 4.35 -10.80 -2.42
N ASP A 38 4.49 -11.01 -3.74
CA ASP A 38 5.75 -11.46 -4.33
C ASP A 38 5.94 -11.17 -5.84
N GLU A 39 4.96 -10.60 -6.56
CA GLU A 39 5.04 -10.50 -8.04
C GLU A 39 4.73 -9.11 -8.60
N GLY A 40 5.76 -8.46 -9.14
CA GLY A 40 5.70 -7.76 -10.44
C GLY A 40 4.94 -6.44 -10.56
N ASP A 41 3.97 -6.15 -9.71
CA ASP A 41 3.20 -4.90 -9.81
C ASP A 41 4.05 -3.72 -9.32
N ASN A 42 4.61 -3.00 -10.30
CA ASN A 42 5.36 -1.76 -10.09
C ASN A 42 4.46 -0.56 -9.83
N ASP A 43 3.15 -0.75 -9.82
CA ASP A 43 2.19 0.32 -9.62
C ASP A 43 2.20 0.78 -8.16
N PRO A 44 2.35 2.09 -7.92
CA PRO A 44 2.50 2.61 -6.58
C PRO A 44 1.14 2.56 -5.83
N VAL A 45 1.15 2.03 -4.61
CA VAL A 45 -0.03 1.96 -3.75
C VAL A 45 -0.30 3.32 -3.12
N PRO A 46 -1.48 3.93 -3.32
CA PRO A 46 -1.79 5.23 -2.73
C PRO A 46 -2.00 5.14 -1.21
N LEU A 47 -1.16 5.86 -0.47
CA LEU A 47 -1.32 6.19 0.93
C LEU A 47 -2.26 7.41 1.05
N THR A 48 -3.57 7.17 0.90
CA THR A 48 -4.55 8.19 1.24
C THR A 48 -4.69 8.27 2.77
N LYS A 49 -4.59 9.48 3.34
CA LYS A 49 -4.81 9.69 4.80
C LYS A 49 -6.21 9.27 5.24
N GLU A 50 -7.15 9.28 4.30
CA GLU A 50 -8.47 8.72 4.51
C GLU A 50 -8.46 7.27 4.01
N LEU A 51 -8.62 6.35 4.96
CA LEU A 51 -9.41 5.15 4.73
C LEU A 51 -10.83 5.61 4.38
N HIS A 52 -11.01 6.19 3.19
CA HIS A 52 -12.32 6.23 2.58
C HIS A 52 -12.57 4.80 2.14
N ALA A 53 -12.90 3.97 3.13
CA ALA A 53 -13.52 2.69 2.94
C ALA A 53 -14.52 2.93 1.82
N SER A 54 -14.37 2.18 0.74
CA SER A 54 -15.39 2.06 -0.28
C SER A 54 -16.61 1.38 0.33
N ARG A 55 -17.21 1.97 1.37
CA ARG A 55 -18.64 2.00 1.55
C ARG A 55 -19.14 2.90 0.45
N LYS A 56 -19.14 2.34 -0.75
CA LYS A 56 -19.93 2.83 -1.87
C LYS A 56 -21.29 3.18 -1.27
N SER A 57 -21.56 4.48 -1.18
CA SER A 57 -22.79 5.01 -0.63
C SER A 57 -23.96 4.36 -1.36
N ARG A 58 -24.75 3.58 -0.61
CA ARG A 58 -26.15 3.17 -0.85
C ARG A 58 -26.50 2.59 -2.22
#